data_AF-A0A847EZ20-F1
#
_entry.id   AF-A0A847EZ20-F1
#
_cell.length_a   1.000
_cell.length_b   1.000
_cell.length_c   1.000
_cell.angle_alpha   90.00
_cell.angle_beta   90.00
_cell.angle_gamma   90.00
#
_symmetry.space_group_name_H-M   'P 1'
#
loop_
_entity.id
_entity.type
_entity.pdbx_description
1 polymer ?
#
loop_
_entity_poly.entity_id
_entity_poly.type
_entity_poly.pdbx_seq_one_letter_code
_entity_poly.pdbx_strand_id
1 'polypeptide(L)'
;MKKHLLLTLLVVGTSLHLQAQLPTRNAENVARYKTLCRTFIHKEMKGMYREPGGSLAYPFLAPGSAQYLDMLWDWDSWLSNVALKQILLEKGSADDKKQALRYEQGCVLNALSYGGMDGWIPIWIERNAPSREEMLKHRNPWKSNMHKPTLAQHAALIVTYNEGDAEWLREGFYYLQAFVNKYLNHHRHKATGLMYWETDEAIGVDNDPSTYYRPYGSSGSIFLNALMYKELLAMVYLADRLSLPDIATFYQRAADQLKAAIREHCWDPRDGFYYSVDLNLRPVEKPAIDGLEPGQLFFH
;
A
#
# COMPACT_ATOMS: atom_id res chain seq x y z
N MET A 1 -59.38 -47.34 -40.17
CA MET A 1 -58.57 -46.26 -40.76
C MET A 1 -58.42 -45.14 -39.72
N LYS A 2 -57.18 -44.86 -39.27
CA LYS A 2 -56.65 -43.59 -38.70
C LYS A 2 -57.44 -42.94 -37.53
N LYS A 3 -56.88 -42.54 -36.40
CA LYS A 3 -55.49 -42.26 -36.00
C LYS A 3 -55.48 -42.11 -34.46
N HIS A 4 -54.41 -42.59 -33.84
CA HIS A 4 -53.99 -42.27 -32.48
C HIS A 4 -53.85 -40.75 -32.28
N LEU A 5 -54.25 -40.25 -31.10
CA LEU A 5 -53.74 -38.98 -30.59
C LEU A 5 -53.17 -39.22 -29.20
N LEU A 6 -51.85 -39.41 -29.16
CA LEU A 6 -51.01 -39.30 -27.97
C LEU A 6 -51.20 -37.90 -27.38
N LEU A 7 -51.50 -37.83 -26.08
CA LEU A 7 -51.38 -36.60 -25.31
C LEU A 7 -49.89 -36.44 -24.93
N THR A 8 -49.15 -35.67 -25.73
CA THR A 8 -47.77 -35.30 -25.42
C THR A 8 -47.77 -34.36 -24.22
N LEU A 9 -47.28 -34.81 -23.06
CA LEU A 9 -46.93 -33.92 -21.95
C LEU A 9 -45.79 -33.00 -22.41
N LEU A 10 -46.15 -31.77 -22.77
CA LEU A 10 -45.17 -30.70 -22.95
C LEU A 10 -44.67 -30.32 -21.55
N VAL A 11 -43.55 -30.93 -21.12
CA VAL A 11 -42.75 -30.36 -20.02
C VAL A 11 -42.20 -29.05 -20.56
N VAL A 12 -42.97 -27.98 -20.39
CA VAL A 12 -42.43 -26.63 -20.45
C VAL A 12 -41.44 -26.57 -19.30
N GLY A 13 -40.17 -26.78 -19.63
CA GLY A 13 -39.06 -26.43 -18.76
C GLY A 13 -39.13 -24.94 -18.53
N THR A 14 -39.87 -24.52 -17.51
CA THR A 14 -39.69 -23.23 -16.89
C THR A 14 -38.32 -23.29 -16.23
N SER A 15 -37.29 -22.95 -17.00
CA SER A 15 -36.08 -22.36 -16.46
C SER A 15 -36.53 -21.09 -15.72
N LEU A 16 -36.98 -21.28 -14.47
CA LEU A 16 -37.03 -20.25 -13.46
C LEU A 16 -35.58 -19.80 -13.29
N HIS A 17 -35.16 -18.88 -14.13
CA HIS A 17 -34.06 -18.00 -13.84
C HIS A 17 -34.49 -17.17 -12.64
N LEU A 18 -34.36 -17.75 -11.45
CA LEU A 18 -34.23 -17.00 -10.21
C LEU A 18 -33.01 -16.12 -10.42
N GLN A 19 -33.23 -14.92 -10.96
CA GLN A 19 -32.25 -13.86 -10.87
C GLN A 19 -31.95 -13.75 -9.38
N ALA A 20 -30.71 -14.04 -9.00
CA ALA A 20 -30.26 -13.87 -7.64
C ALA A 20 -30.41 -12.38 -7.30
N GLN A 21 -31.56 -12.01 -6.74
CA GLN A 21 -31.82 -10.66 -6.35
C GLN A 21 -30.97 -10.40 -5.11
N LEU A 22 -30.16 -9.32 -5.16
CA LEU A 22 -29.39 -8.92 -3.99
C LEU A 22 -30.35 -8.73 -2.80
N PRO A 23 -29.99 -9.21 -1.60
CA PRO A 23 -30.81 -9.05 -0.42
C PRO A 23 -31.16 -7.58 -0.18
N THR A 24 -32.39 -7.29 0.21
CA THR A 24 -32.81 -5.93 0.54
C THR A 24 -31.93 -5.36 1.66
N ARG A 25 -31.44 -4.12 1.49
CA ARG A 25 -30.65 -3.44 2.52
C ARG A 25 -31.55 -2.99 3.66
N ASN A 26 -31.75 -3.85 4.65
CA ASN A 26 -32.44 -3.56 5.91
C ASN A 26 -31.57 -3.94 7.12
N ALA A 27 -31.97 -3.53 8.33
CA ALA A 27 -31.18 -3.74 9.55
C ALA A 27 -30.91 -5.23 9.83
N GLU A 28 -31.88 -6.10 9.58
CA GLU A 28 -31.77 -7.55 9.77
C GLU A 28 -30.73 -8.17 8.83
N ASN A 29 -30.80 -7.88 7.53
CA ASN A 29 -29.84 -8.37 6.55
C ASN A 29 -28.44 -7.81 6.82
N VAL A 30 -28.31 -6.53 7.17
CA VAL A 30 -27.01 -5.96 7.56
C VAL A 30 -26.42 -6.70 8.76
N ALA A 31 -27.21 -6.96 9.80
CA ALA A 31 -26.76 -7.72 10.97
C ALA A 31 -26.38 -9.17 10.62
N ARG A 32 -27.20 -9.84 9.81
CA ARG A 32 -26.96 -11.21 9.31
C ARG A 32 -25.65 -11.28 8.54
N TYR A 33 -25.45 -10.41 7.53
CA TYR A 33 -24.24 -10.43 6.71
C TYR A 33 -23.00 -9.99 7.50
N LYS A 34 -23.13 -9.06 8.45
CA LYS A 34 -22.04 -8.71 9.36
C LYS A 34 -21.56 -9.94 10.15
N THR A 35 -22.49 -10.72 10.71
CA THR A 35 -22.17 -11.96 11.43
C THR A 35 -21.58 -13.03 10.52
N LEU A 36 -22.12 -13.19 9.31
CA LEU A 36 -21.62 -14.14 8.32
C LEU A 36 -20.18 -13.80 7.90
N CYS A 37 -19.92 -12.54 7.51
CA CYS A 37 -18.60 -12.06 7.12
C CYS A 37 -17.59 -12.25 8.25
N ARG A 38 -17.90 -11.87 9.49
CA ARG A 38 -17.00 -12.08 10.63
C ARG A 38 -16.70 -13.54 10.90
N THR A 39 -17.73 -14.40 10.88
CA THR A 39 -17.56 -15.84 11.08
C THR A 39 -16.62 -16.42 10.03
N PHE A 40 -16.81 -16.03 8.76
CA PHE A 40 -15.97 -16.47 7.66
C PHE A 40 -14.53 -15.94 7.78
N ILE A 41 -14.35 -14.65 8.03
CA ILE A 41 -13.03 -14.02 8.22
C ILE A 41 -12.26 -14.71 9.35
N HIS A 42 -12.90 -14.96 10.49
CA HIS A 42 -12.26 -15.65 11.62
C HIS A 42 -11.85 -17.08 11.29
N LYS A 43 -12.65 -17.78 10.49
CA LYS A 43 -12.34 -19.14 10.04
C LYS A 43 -11.14 -19.15 9.08
N GLU A 44 -11.11 -18.20 8.14
CA GLU A 44 -10.17 -18.22 7.01
C GLU A 44 -8.89 -17.41 7.26
N MET A 45 -8.80 -16.60 8.33
CA MET A 45 -7.68 -15.67 8.54
C MET A 45 -6.29 -16.32 8.54
N LYS A 46 -6.15 -17.54 9.08
CA LYS A 46 -4.88 -18.29 9.04
C LYS A 46 -4.49 -18.72 7.63
N GLY A 47 -5.41 -18.63 6.67
CA GLY A 47 -5.15 -18.79 5.25
C GLY A 47 -4.21 -17.72 4.66
N MET A 48 -3.93 -16.62 5.36
CA MET A 48 -2.87 -15.66 4.99
C MET A 48 -1.46 -16.18 5.31
N TYR A 49 -1.33 -17.12 6.24
CA TYR A 49 -0.03 -17.50 6.79
C TYR A 49 0.76 -18.34 5.79
N ARG A 50 2.02 -17.98 5.57
CA ARG A 50 2.97 -18.72 4.74
C ARG A 50 4.21 -19.05 5.55
N GLU A 51 4.59 -20.32 5.53
CA GLU A 51 5.80 -20.80 6.18
C GLU A 51 7.06 -20.36 5.42
N PRO A 52 8.21 -20.26 6.11
CA PRO A 52 9.50 -20.02 5.48
C PRO A 52 9.81 -21.03 4.38
N GLY A 53 10.64 -20.62 3.43
CA GLY A 53 11.24 -21.52 2.46
C GLY A 53 11.72 -20.80 1.21
N GLY A 54 12.72 -21.39 0.55
CA GLY A 54 13.39 -20.78 -0.60
C GLY A 54 13.97 -19.42 -0.23
N SER A 55 13.60 -18.41 -1.01
CA SER A 55 14.06 -17.02 -0.88
C SER A 55 13.44 -16.25 0.29
N LEU A 56 12.41 -16.80 0.94
CA LEU A 56 11.71 -16.17 2.07
C LEU A 56 12.09 -16.90 3.37
N ALA A 57 13.11 -16.38 4.06
CA ALA A 57 13.68 -17.01 5.26
C ALA A 57 12.77 -16.92 6.49
N TYR A 58 11.85 -15.96 6.51
CA TYR A 58 10.91 -15.75 7.62
C TYR A 58 9.48 -16.13 7.20
N PRO A 59 8.64 -16.58 8.14
CA PRO A 59 7.22 -16.77 7.86
C PRO A 59 6.59 -15.41 7.52
N PHE A 60 5.59 -15.37 6.66
CA PHE A 60 5.01 -14.09 6.23
C PHE A 60 3.51 -14.19 5.97
N LEU A 61 2.88 -13.04 5.81
CA LEU A 61 1.47 -12.91 5.45
C LEU A 61 1.38 -12.70 3.94
N ALA A 62 0.77 -13.64 3.23
CA ALA A 62 0.32 -13.42 1.86
C ALA A 62 -0.98 -12.59 1.86
N PRO A 63 -1.28 -11.87 0.76
CA PRO A 63 -2.56 -11.18 0.61
C PRO A 63 -3.72 -12.18 0.65
N GLY A 64 -4.77 -11.94 1.44
CA GLY A 64 -5.98 -12.77 1.39
C GLY A 64 -5.81 -14.24 1.83
N SER A 65 -6.64 -15.16 1.33
CA SER A 65 -6.72 -16.53 1.88
C SER A 65 -5.67 -17.49 1.30
N ALA A 66 -5.82 -18.78 1.60
CA ALA A 66 -4.94 -19.85 1.08
C ALA A 66 -4.96 -19.96 -0.46
N GLN A 67 -5.92 -19.32 -1.14
CA GLN A 67 -6.02 -19.31 -2.60
C GLN A 67 -5.10 -18.29 -3.27
N TYR A 68 -4.57 -17.34 -2.51
CA TYR A 68 -3.68 -16.33 -3.06
C TYR A 68 -2.26 -16.88 -3.25
N LEU A 69 -1.56 -16.29 -4.21
CA LEU A 69 -0.19 -16.65 -4.58
C LEU A 69 0.74 -16.67 -3.37
N ASP A 70 1.69 -17.59 -3.41
CA ASP A 70 2.69 -17.79 -2.37
C ASP A 70 3.85 -16.78 -2.50
N MET A 71 3.50 -15.51 -2.33
CA MET A 71 4.34 -14.35 -2.61
C MET A 71 4.15 -13.28 -1.54
N LEU A 72 5.24 -12.67 -1.10
CA LEU A 72 5.22 -11.51 -0.23
C LEU A 72 5.01 -10.25 -1.09
N TRP A 73 3.97 -9.47 -0.81
CA TRP A 73 3.66 -8.22 -1.50
C TRP A 73 3.74 -7.05 -0.53
N ASP A 74 4.27 -5.92 -0.97
CA ASP A 74 4.53 -4.74 -0.13
C ASP A 74 3.31 -4.25 0.69
N TRP A 75 2.40 -3.52 0.05
CA TRP A 75 1.24 -2.89 0.70
C TRP A 75 0.14 -3.89 1.06
N ASP A 76 -0.01 -4.97 0.31
CA ASP A 76 -1.04 -5.98 0.56
C ASP A 76 -0.78 -6.73 1.87
N SER A 77 0.47 -7.12 2.14
CA SER A 77 0.83 -7.80 3.40
C SER A 77 0.71 -6.87 4.60
N TRP A 78 0.98 -5.57 4.43
CA TRP A 78 0.73 -4.56 5.45
C TRP A 78 -0.76 -4.39 5.76
N LEU A 79 -1.62 -4.20 4.75
CA LEU A 79 -3.06 -4.03 4.94
C LEU A 79 -3.72 -5.31 5.47
N SER A 80 -3.26 -6.48 5.01
CA SER A 80 -3.66 -7.78 5.54
C SER A 80 -3.31 -7.89 7.03
N ASN A 81 -2.14 -7.38 7.43
CA ASN A 81 -1.77 -7.32 8.83
C ASN A 81 -2.66 -6.36 9.64
N VAL A 82 -3.03 -5.19 9.11
CA VAL A 82 -3.98 -4.28 9.78
C VAL A 82 -5.30 -5.01 10.07
N ALA A 83 -5.83 -5.75 9.10
CA ALA A 83 -7.03 -6.57 9.30
C ALA A 83 -6.81 -7.69 10.34
N LEU A 84 -5.67 -8.37 10.27
CA LEU A 84 -5.29 -9.42 11.22
C LEU A 84 -5.22 -8.90 12.66
N LYS A 85 -4.64 -7.71 12.88
CA LYS A 85 -4.63 -7.06 14.20
C LYS A 85 -6.03 -6.86 14.76
N GLN A 86 -6.97 -6.36 13.94
CA GLN A 86 -8.36 -6.20 14.37
C GLN A 86 -9.02 -7.55 14.71
N ILE A 87 -8.78 -8.60 13.91
CA ILE A 87 -9.30 -9.95 14.16
C ILE A 87 -8.76 -10.50 15.50
N LEU A 88 -7.47 -10.33 15.76
CA LEU A 88 -6.83 -10.80 16.99
C LEU A 88 -7.25 -10.00 18.23
N LEU A 89 -7.61 -8.73 18.08
CA LEU A 89 -8.24 -7.95 19.16
C LEU A 89 -9.65 -8.46 19.48
N GLU A 90 -10.44 -8.81 18.46
CA GLU A 90 -11.81 -9.27 18.66
C GLU A 90 -11.91 -10.70 19.21
N LYS A 91 -11.03 -11.61 18.77
CA LYS A 91 -11.17 -13.06 19.07
C LYS A 91 -9.85 -13.81 19.27
N GLY A 92 -8.70 -13.16 19.18
CA GLY A 92 -7.39 -13.83 19.26
C GLY A 92 -7.03 -14.23 20.70
N SER A 93 -6.61 -15.49 20.88
CA SER A 93 -5.96 -15.94 22.13
C SER A 93 -4.54 -15.36 22.26
N ALA A 94 -3.92 -15.52 23.43
CA ALA A 94 -2.51 -15.16 23.61
C ALA A 94 -1.59 -15.96 22.66
N ASP A 95 -1.88 -17.25 22.46
CA ASP A 95 -1.13 -18.11 21.54
C ASP A 95 -1.33 -17.70 20.07
N ASP A 96 -2.55 -17.29 19.68
CA ASP A 96 -2.79 -16.78 18.32
C ASP A 96 -2.00 -15.50 18.06
N LYS A 97 -1.94 -14.59 19.04
CA LYS A 97 -1.15 -13.35 18.94
C LYS A 97 0.35 -13.65 18.84
N LYS A 98 0.85 -14.57 19.66
CA LYS A 98 2.25 -15.01 19.62
C LYS A 98 2.59 -15.70 18.30
N GLN A 99 1.68 -16.52 17.77
CA GLN A 99 1.84 -17.15 16.46
C GLN A 99 1.90 -16.09 15.37
N ALA A 100 0.91 -15.18 15.32
CA ALA A 100 0.80 -14.12 14.32
C ALA A 100 2.04 -13.24 14.27
N LEU A 101 2.58 -12.85 15.43
CA LEU A 101 3.76 -11.97 15.53
C LEU A 101 4.93 -12.41 14.65
N ARG A 102 5.17 -13.73 14.56
CA ARG A 102 6.22 -14.29 13.71
C ARG A 102 6.00 -13.99 12.23
N TYR A 103 4.78 -14.15 11.73
CA TYR A 103 4.42 -13.86 10.33
C TYR A 103 4.40 -12.36 10.06
N GLU A 104 3.94 -11.57 11.03
CA GLU A 104 3.89 -10.11 10.92
C GLU A 104 5.29 -9.51 10.81
N GLN A 105 6.20 -9.87 11.73
CA GLN A 105 7.59 -9.44 11.70
C GLN A 105 8.30 -9.98 10.45
N GLY A 106 8.02 -11.22 10.06
CA GLY A 106 8.67 -11.84 8.92
C GLY A 106 8.32 -11.18 7.57
N CYS A 107 7.17 -10.52 7.41
CA CYS A 107 6.92 -9.64 6.26
C CYS A 107 8.00 -8.56 6.15
N VAL A 108 8.28 -7.86 7.26
CA VAL A 108 9.27 -6.79 7.30
C VAL A 108 10.68 -7.35 7.12
N LEU A 109 11.02 -8.43 7.83
CA LEU A 109 12.36 -9.02 7.78
C LEU A 109 12.71 -9.61 6.41
N ASN A 110 11.76 -10.25 5.71
CA ASN A 110 11.96 -10.72 4.34
C ASN A 110 12.14 -9.55 3.34
N ALA A 111 11.38 -8.47 3.48
CA ALA A 111 11.57 -7.29 2.64
C ALA A 111 12.96 -6.66 2.87
N LEU A 112 13.37 -6.51 4.13
CA LEU A 112 14.68 -5.95 4.48
C LEU A 112 15.84 -6.86 4.07
N SER A 113 15.68 -8.19 4.08
CA SER A 113 16.73 -9.10 3.61
C SER A 113 17.00 -8.99 2.10
N TYR A 114 16.05 -8.44 1.35
CA TYR A 114 16.23 -8.07 -0.06
C TYR A 114 16.66 -6.61 -0.27
N GLY A 115 16.76 -5.84 0.81
CA GLY A 115 17.26 -4.47 0.81
C GLY A 115 18.78 -4.39 0.66
N GLY A 116 19.26 -3.18 0.37
CA GLY A 116 20.68 -2.87 0.28
C GLY A 116 20.93 -1.38 0.51
N MET A 117 22.19 -0.96 0.54
CA MET A 117 22.54 0.45 0.81
C MET A 117 22.13 1.42 -0.31
N ASP A 118 21.83 0.92 -1.51
CA ASP A 118 21.20 1.70 -2.58
C ASP A 118 19.70 1.97 -2.32
N GLY A 119 19.14 1.36 -1.27
CA GLY A 119 17.77 1.53 -0.77
C GLY A 119 16.68 0.87 -1.60
N TRP A 120 17.00 0.19 -2.70
CA TRP A 120 15.99 -0.47 -3.52
C TRP A 120 15.56 -1.79 -2.88
N ILE A 121 14.25 -1.95 -2.71
CA ILE A 121 13.57 -3.16 -2.23
C ILE A 121 12.51 -3.56 -3.28
N PRO A 122 12.44 -4.83 -3.71
CA PRO A 122 11.44 -5.28 -4.67
C PRO A 122 10.01 -5.12 -4.15
N ILE A 123 9.06 -4.87 -5.05
CA ILE A 123 7.62 -4.71 -4.75
C ILE A 123 7.00 -6.02 -4.25
N TRP A 124 7.44 -7.14 -4.82
CA TRP A 124 7.07 -8.48 -4.36
C TRP A 124 8.26 -9.43 -4.36
N ILE A 125 8.18 -10.47 -3.54
CA ILE A 125 9.21 -11.52 -3.43
C ILE A 125 8.52 -12.88 -3.51
N GLU A 126 8.89 -13.67 -4.51
CA GLU A 126 8.44 -15.05 -4.71
C GLU A 126 9.31 -16.05 -3.93
N ARG A 127 8.77 -17.24 -3.65
CA ARG A 127 9.53 -18.30 -2.95
C ARG A 127 10.81 -18.71 -3.69
N ASN A 128 10.81 -18.63 -5.01
CA ASN A 128 11.94 -18.93 -5.89
C ASN A 128 12.55 -17.66 -6.49
N ALA A 129 12.32 -16.49 -5.88
CA ALA A 129 12.86 -15.23 -6.36
C ALA A 129 14.40 -15.33 -6.48
N PRO A 130 15.00 -14.80 -7.56
CA PRO A 130 16.46 -14.79 -7.69
C PRO A 130 17.12 -14.00 -6.54
N SER A 131 18.43 -14.16 -6.38
CA SER A 131 19.17 -13.33 -5.42
C SER A 131 19.05 -11.85 -5.79
N ARG A 132 19.21 -10.98 -4.80
CA ARG A 132 19.24 -9.52 -5.03
C ARG A 132 20.27 -9.13 -6.08
N GLU A 133 21.47 -9.71 -6.02
CA GLU A 133 22.53 -9.47 -7.00
C GLU A 133 22.07 -9.78 -8.42
N GLU A 134 21.38 -10.89 -8.63
CA GLU A 134 20.86 -11.29 -9.93
C GLU A 134 19.72 -10.36 -10.39
N MET A 135 18.81 -9.95 -9.49
CA MET A 135 17.77 -8.97 -9.83
C MET A 135 18.37 -7.65 -10.36
N LEU A 136 19.43 -7.17 -9.73
CA LEU A 136 20.07 -5.90 -10.08
C LEU A 136 20.86 -5.93 -11.39
N LYS A 137 21.14 -7.11 -11.96
CA LYS A 137 21.69 -7.22 -13.32
C LYS A 137 20.65 -6.86 -14.38
N HIS A 138 19.37 -7.05 -14.09
CA HIS A 138 18.27 -6.85 -15.04
C HIS A 138 17.40 -5.62 -14.71
N ARG A 139 17.42 -5.14 -13.46
CA ARG A 139 16.64 -3.98 -13.02
C ARG A 139 17.55 -2.88 -12.50
N ASN A 140 17.39 -1.68 -13.06
CA ASN A 140 18.11 -0.50 -12.58
C ASN A 140 17.41 0.03 -11.30
N PRO A 141 18.06 -0.04 -10.12
CA PRO A 141 17.44 0.38 -8.87
C PRO A 141 17.17 1.89 -8.81
N TRP A 142 17.76 2.69 -9.69
CA TRP A 142 17.57 4.16 -9.76
C TRP A 142 16.52 4.60 -10.76
N LYS A 143 16.04 3.67 -11.59
CA LYS A 143 15.12 3.89 -12.71
C LYS A 143 13.96 2.90 -12.72
N SER A 144 13.59 2.43 -11.53
CA SER A 144 12.43 1.58 -11.34
C SER A 144 11.68 1.96 -10.08
N ASN A 145 10.39 1.63 -10.06
CA ASN A 145 9.63 1.60 -8.82
C ASN A 145 10.18 0.51 -7.89
N MET A 146 9.86 0.67 -6.61
CA MET A 146 10.27 -0.21 -5.52
C MET A 146 9.09 -0.36 -4.56
N HIS A 147 9.28 -1.18 -3.53
CA HIS A 147 8.35 -1.32 -2.40
C HIS A 147 7.73 0.04 -2.04
N LYS A 148 6.41 0.12 -1.96
CA LYS A 148 5.70 1.36 -1.59
C LYS A 148 6.13 1.81 -0.20
N PRO A 149 6.08 3.10 0.16
CA PRO A 149 6.51 3.56 1.48
C PRO A 149 5.46 3.18 2.53
N THR A 150 5.40 1.89 2.88
CA THR A 150 4.53 1.26 3.88
C THR A 150 5.30 0.28 4.76
N LEU A 151 6.63 0.17 4.61
CA LEU A 151 7.45 -0.83 5.32
C LEU A 151 7.71 -0.39 6.77
N ALA A 152 8.08 0.87 6.97
CA ALA A 152 8.18 1.47 8.30
C ALA A 152 6.80 1.55 8.96
N GLN A 153 5.74 1.87 8.22
CA GLN A 153 4.37 1.82 8.74
C GLN A 153 3.98 0.42 9.23
N HIS A 154 4.35 -0.64 8.49
CA HIS A 154 4.10 -2.01 8.89
C HIS A 154 4.88 -2.37 10.16
N ALA A 155 6.17 -2.04 10.21
CA ALA A 155 6.97 -2.23 11.42
C ALA A 155 6.40 -1.45 12.62
N ALA A 156 6.03 -0.17 12.45
CA ALA A 156 5.47 0.65 13.51
C ALA A 156 4.13 0.11 14.04
N LEU A 157 3.28 -0.44 13.17
CA LEU A 157 2.04 -1.14 13.58
C LEU A 157 2.38 -2.32 14.51
N ILE A 158 3.34 -3.16 14.12
CA ILE A 158 3.75 -4.33 14.90
C ILE A 158 4.30 -3.91 16.26
N VAL A 159 5.23 -2.95 16.26
CA VAL A 159 5.86 -2.40 17.47
C VAL A 159 4.81 -1.80 18.41
N THR A 160 3.84 -1.05 17.89
CA THR A 160 2.74 -0.46 18.70
C THR A 160 1.91 -1.54 19.41
N TYR A 161 1.59 -2.63 18.70
CA TYR A 161 0.80 -3.73 19.27
C TYR A 161 1.62 -4.66 20.19
N ASN A 162 2.94 -4.54 20.18
CA ASN A 162 3.85 -5.33 21.01
C ASN A 162 4.53 -4.44 22.07
N GLU A 163 3.74 -3.56 22.70
CA GLU A 163 4.17 -2.72 23.83
C GLU A 163 5.39 -1.83 23.53
N GLY A 164 5.57 -1.48 22.25
CA GLY A 164 6.66 -0.67 21.77
C GLY A 164 7.98 -1.43 21.60
N ASP A 165 8.00 -2.76 21.66
CA ASP A 165 9.22 -3.52 21.39
C ASP A 165 9.61 -3.44 19.90
N ALA A 166 10.68 -2.69 19.63
CA ALA A 166 11.29 -2.51 18.33
C ALA A 166 12.64 -3.25 18.17
N GLU A 167 13.13 -3.95 19.20
CA GLU A 167 14.50 -4.49 19.20
C GLU A 167 14.73 -5.52 18.10
N TRP A 168 13.69 -6.28 17.75
CA TRP A 168 13.72 -7.22 16.62
C TRP A 168 14.07 -6.57 15.28
N LEU A 169 13.86 -5.25 15.13
CA LEU A 169 14.17 -4.49 13.92
C LEU A 169 15.59 -3.91 13.94
N ARG A 170 16.27 -3.85 15.09
CA ARG A 170 17.51 -3.06 15.27
C ARG A 170 18.57 -3.38 14.21
N GLU A 171 18.79 -4.67 13.93
CA GLU A 171 19.74 -5.11 12.92
C GLU A 171 19.30 -4.74 11.49
N GLY A 172 18.00 -4.75 11.18
CA GLY A 172 17.49 -4.38 9.86
C GLY A 172 17.24 -2.88 9.68
N PHE A 173 17.28 -2.10 10.75
CA PHE A 173 16.80 -0.71 10.75
C PHE A 173 17.60 0.19 9.81
N TYR A 174 18.88 -0.09 9.57
CA TYR A 174 19.68 0.68 8.60
C TYR A 174 19.27 0.42 7.15
N TYR A 175 18.80 -0.79 6.80
CA TYR A 175 18.23 -1.06 5.48
C TYR A 175 16.89 -0.34 5.30
N LEU A 176 16.09 -0.26 6.36
CA LEU A 176 14.85 0.53 6.35
C LEU A 176 15.15 2.02 6.15
N GLN A 177 16.19 2.54 6.81
CA GLN A 177 16.67 3.90 6.58
C GLN A 177 17.15 4.11 5.14
N ALA A 178 17.93 3.19 4.58
CA ALA A 178 18.39 3.26 3.19
C ALA A 178 17.22 3.31 2.22
N PHE A 179 16.19 2.49 2.45
CA PHE A 179 14.95 2.48 1.67
C PHE A 179 14.22 3.83 1.68
N VAL A 180 13.94 4.37 2.87
CA VAL A 180 13.28 5.67 3.00
C VAL A 180 14.14 6.80 2.41
N ASN A 181 15.46 6.77 2.64
CA ASN A 181 16.38 7.77 2.14
C ASN A 181 16.50 7.74 0.62
N LYS A 182 16.29 6.58 -0.02
CA LYS A 182 16.23 6.50 -1.48
C LYS A 182 15.07 7.31 -2.04
N TYR A 183 13.87 7.23 -1.45
CA TYR A 183 12.76 8.10 -1.85
C TYR A 183 13.16 9.58 -1.71
N LEU A 184 13.67 9.97 -0.54
CA LEU A 184 14.04 11.36 -0.25
C LEU A 184 15.13 11.92 -1.19
N ASN A 185 16.07 11.09 -1.62
CA ASN A 185 17.25 11.53 -2.37
C ASN A 185 17.12 11.32 -3.89
N HIS A 186 16.34 10.32 -4.33
CA HIS A 186 16.30 9.88 -5.74
C HIS A 186 14.91 9.82 -6.35
N HIS A 187 13.84 9.88 -5.55
CA HIS A 187 12.45 9.93 -6.03
C HIS A 187 11.70 11.15 -5.49
N ARG A 188 12.44 12.26 -5.33
CA ARG A 188 11.91 13.55 -4.87
C ARG A 188 12.18 14.63 -5.90
N HIS A 189 11.14 15.31 -6.31
CA HIS A 189 11.24 16.46 -7.20
C HIS A 189 11.84 17.65 -6.45
N LYS A 190 13.00 18.14 -6.90
CA LYS A 190 13.78 19.15 -6.17
C LYS A 190 13.05 20.47 -5.98
N ALA A 191 12.27 20.91 -6.97
CA ALA A 191 11.63 22.23 -6.92
C ALA A 191 10.41 22.26 -5.99
N THR A 192 9.65 21.16 -5.90
CA THR A 192 8.42 21.10 -5.09
C THR A 192 8.60 20.35 -3.78
N GLY A 193 9.65 19.53 -3.64
CA GLY A 193 9.84 18.64 -2.50
C GLY A 193 8.92 17.43 -2.47
N LEU A 194 8.03 17.27 -3.46
CA LEU A 194 7.12 16.12 -3.58
C LEU A 194 7.86 14.86 -4.05
N MET A 195 7.37 13.71 -3.62
CA MET A 195 7.78 12.41 -4.14
C MET A 195 7.11 12.11 -5.48
N TYR A 196 7.76 11.30 -6.31
CA TYR A 196 7.21 10.82 -7.57
C TYR A 196 7.40 9.31 -7.76
N TRP A 197 6.50 8.70 -8.54
CA TRP A 197 6.74 7.37 -9.11
C TRP A 197 7.70 7.47 -10.28
N GLU A 198 8.61 6.51 -10.44
CA GLU A 198 9.49 6.49 -11.61
C GLU A 198 8.69 6.11 -12.87
N THR A 199 7.79 5.13 -12.75
CA THR A 199 6.90 4.64 -13.82
C THR A 199 5.49 4.38 -13.27
N ASP A 200 4.55 3.92 -14.12
CA ASP A 200 3.22 3.44 -13.71
C ASP A 200 3.20 1.94 -13.33
N GLU A 201 4.36 1.25 -13.39
CA GLU A 201 4.48 -0.18 -13.08
C GLU A 201 4.27 -0.44 -11.59
N ALA A 202 3.25 -1.24 -11.25
CA ALA A 202 3.02 -1.82 -9.92
C ALA A 202 2.95 -0.78 -8.77
N ILE A 203 2.42 0.41 -9.07
CA ILE A 203 2.17 1.48 -8.10
C ILE A 203 0.93 1.20 -7.23
N GLY A 204 0.20 0.12 -7.51
CA GLY A 204 -0.98 -0.34 -6.77
C GLY A 204 -2.29 0.22 -7.34
N VAL A 205 -2.19 1.34 -8.06
CA VAL A 205 -3.27 1.97 -8.84
C VAL A 205 -2.80 2.12 -10.29
N ASP A 206 -2.41 1.00 -10.90
CA ASP A 206 -1.59 0.97 -12.13
C ASP A 206 -2.23 1.65 -13.34
N ASN A 207 -3.54 1.91 -13.32
CA ASN A 207 -4.26 2.66 -14.34
C ASN A 207 -4.79 4.02 -13.87
N ASP A 208 -4.25 4.56 -12.77
CA ASP A 208 -4.57 5.91 -12.28
C ASP A 208 -4.23 6.94 -13.37
N PRO A 209 -5.19 7.72 -13.88
CA PRO A 209 -4.97 8.68 -14.96
C PRO A 209 -3.96 9.80 -14.62
N SER A 210 -3.64 9.97 -13.33
CA SER A 210 -2.60 10.90 -12.87
C SER A 210 -1.18 10.35 -12.99
N THR A 211 -1.00 9.05 -13.25
CA THR A 211 0.32 8.40 -13.40
C THR A 211 0.43 7.58 -14.69
N TYR A 212 -0.61 6.84 -15.04
CA TYR A 212 -0.66 5.96 -16.22
C TYR A 212 -0.28 6.71 -17.50
N TYR A 213 0.72 6.18 -18.22
CA TYR A 213 1.24 6.75 -19.47
C TYR A 213 1.79 8.19 -19.37
N ARG A 214 2.02 8.71 -18.16
CA ARG A 214 2.75 9.97 -17.98
C ARG A 214 4.25 9.74 -18.14
N PRO A 215 5.03 10.76 -18.56
CA PRO A 215 6.48 10.64 -18.62
C PRO A 215 7.08 10.18 -17.28
N TYR A 216 8.20 9.49 -17.33
CA TYR A 216 8.86 8.98 -16.12
C TYR A 216 9.20 10.09 -15.13
N GLY A 217 8.96 9.83 -13.85
CA GLY A 217 9.24 10.79 -12.76
C GLY A 217 8.37 12.05 -12.76
N SER A 218 7.29 12.10 -13.55
CA SER A 218 6.47 13.30 -13.70
C SER A 218 5.22 13.34 -12.82
N SER A 219 4.81 12.21 -12.21
CA SER A 219 3.62 12.17 -11.38
C SER A 219 3.94 12.43 -9.91
N GLY A 220 3.57 13.63 -9.43
CA GLY A 220 3.50 13.97 -8.02
C GLY A 220 2.20 13.44 -7.40
N SER A 221 2.05 12.12 -7.33
CA SER A 221 0.83 11.46 -6.87
C SER A 221 0.53 11.79 -5.40
N ILE A 222 -0.69 12.28 -5.12
CA ILE A 222 -1.10 12.55 -3.73
C ILE A 222 -1.10 11.26 -2.89
N PHE A 223 -1.42 10.12 -3.51
CA PHE A 223 -1.38 8.82 -2.88
C PHE A 223 0.02 8.46 -2.38
N LEU A 224 1.04 8.55 -3.24
CA LEU A 224 2.43 8.31 -2.86
C LEU A 224 2.90 9.26 -1.75
N ASN A 225 2.61 10.56 -1.90
CA ASN A 225 3.06 11.57 -0.96
C ASN A 225 2.41 11.41 0.42
N ALA A 226 1.13 11.01 0.47
CA ALA A 226 0.45 10.68 1.72
C ALA A 226 1.03 9.44 2.40
N LEU A 227 1.33 8.38 1.63
CA LEU A 227 2.01 7.19 2.14
C LEU A 227 3.40 7.54 2.68
N MET A 228 4.20 8.29 1.91
CA MET A 228 5.54 8.69 2.33
C MET A 228 5.51 9.57 3.59
N TYR A 229 4.54 10.49 3.73
CA TYR A 229 4.41 11.28 4.95
C TYR A 229 4.17 10.37 6.17
N LYS A 230 3.31 9.34 6.04
CA LYS A 230 3.07 8.38 7.11
C LYS A 230 4.27 7.47 7.37
N GLU A 231 5.00 7.09 6.34
CA GLU A 231 6.25 6.34 6.44
C GLU A 231 7.33 7.12 7.19
N LEU A 232 7.48 8.42 6.94
CA LEU A 232 8.41 9.28 7.68
C LEU A 232 8.04 9.38 9.17
N LEU A 233 6.75 9.56 9.49
CA LEU A 233 6.29 9.54 10.88
C LEU A 233 6.51 8.18 11.55
N ALA A 234 6.36 7.08 10.81
CA ALA A 234 6.67 5.76 11.31
C ALA A 234 8.18 5.59 11.58
N MET A 235 9.05 6.15 10.74
CA MET A 235 10.50 6.19 10.99
C MET A 235 10.85 6.95 12.27
N VAL A 236 10.20 8.10 12.54
CA VAL A 236 10.37 8.86 13.79
C VAL A 236 10.03 7.97 14.99
N TYR A 237 8.83 7.37 14.96
CA TYR A 237 8.36 6.49 16.03
C TYR A 237 9.32 5.32 16.27
N LEU A 238 9.74 4.62 15.21
CA LEU A 238 10.66 3.48 15.32
C LEU A 238 12.04 3.90 15.85
N ALA A 239 12.57 5.03 15.39
CA ALA A 239 13.83 5.57 15.88
C ALA A 239 13.77 5.91 17.38
N ASP A 240 12.67 6.52 17.84
CA ASP A 240 12.44 6.78 19.27
C ASP A 240 12.38 5.48 20.08
N ARG A 241 11.64 4.48 19.58
CA ARG A 241 11.56 3.15 20.22
C ARG A 241 12.91 2.43 20.28
N LEU A 242 13.79 2.68 19.33
CA LEU A 242 15.15 2.15 19.28
C LEU A 242 16.19 3.03 20.02
N SER A 243 15.76 4.14 20.63
CA SER A 243 16.62 5.13 21.29
C SER A 243 17.66 5.78 20.36
N LEU A 244 17.22 6.20 19.17
CA LEU A 244 18.03 6.81 18.12
C LEU A 244 17.57 8.26 17.82
N PRO A 245 17.80 9.22 18.74
CA PRO A 245 17.18 10.55 18.70
C PRO A 245 17.59 11.42 17.51
N ASP A 246 18.83 11.29 17.02
CA ASP A 246 19.30 12.04 15.85
C ASP A 246 18.58 11.57 14.57
N ILE A 247 18.31 10.26 14.47
CA ILE A 247 17.58 9.66 13.36
C ILE A 247 16.11 10.08 13.41
N ALA A 248 15.50 10.06 14.60
CA ALA A 248 14.14 10.57 14.80
C ALA A 248 14.03 12.05 14.38
N THR A 249 14.98 12.88 14.80
CA THR A 249 15.03 14.31 14.43
C THR A 249 15.16 14.52 12.93
N PHE A 250 16.00 13.73 12.25
CA PHE A 250 16.16 13.78 10.80
C PHE A 250 14.85 13.49 10.06
N TYR A 251 14.17 12.39 10.41
CA TYR A 251 12.93 12.01 9.75
C TYR A 251 11.76 12.92 10.10
N GLN A 252 11.73 13.50 11.31
CA GLN A 252 10.72 14.48 11.69
C GLN A 252 10.81 15.72 10.79
N ARG A 253 12.03 16.25 10.57
CA ARG A 253 12.25 17.37 9.65
C ARG A 253 11.82 17.03 8.23
N ALA A 254 12.12 15.83 7.74
CA ALA A 254 11.68 15.39 6.43
C ALA A 254 10.15 15.29 6.33
N ALA A 255 9.48 14.79 7.38
CA ALA A 255 8.02 14.70 7.44
C ALA A 255 7.37 16.10 7.39
N ASP A 256 7.91 17.05 8.16
CA ASP A 256 7.40 18.43 8.21
C ASP A 256 7.58 19.14 6.86
N GLN A 257 8.73 18.95 6.21
CA GLN A 257 8.97 19.47 4.86
C GLN A 257 8.01 18.89 3.83
N LEU A 258 7.80 17.56 3.83
CA LEU A 258 6.89 16.91 2.90
C LEU A 258 5.43 17.35 3.14
N LYS A 259 5.01 17.47 4.40
CA LYS A 259 3.68 17.98 4.77
C LYS A 259 3.45 19.39 4.24
N ALA A 260 4.45 20.26 4.34
CA ALA A 260 4.39 21.61 3.79
C ALA A 260 4.25 21.57 2.26
N ALA A 261 5.06 20.77 1.58
CA ALA A 261 4.99 20.58 0.13
C ALA A 261 3.63 20.06 -0.36
N ILE A 262 3.05 19.06 0.33
CA ILE A 262 1.71 18.54 0.01
C ILE A 262 0.64 19.62 0.14
N ARG A 263 0.70 20.43 1.22
CA ARG A 263 -0.28 21.50 1.44
C ARG A 263 -0.14 22.64 0.42
N GLU A 264 1.08 22.96 0.02
CA GLU A 264 1.34 24.01 -0.95
C GLU A 264 0.92 23.60 -2.36
N HIS A 265 1.25 22.38 -2.76
CA HIS A 265 1.16 21.98 -4.17
C HIS A 265 -0.05 21.12 -4.50
N CYS A 266 -0.57 20.33 -3.55
CA CYS A 266 -1.63 19.37 -3.82
C CYS A 266 -3.01 19.83 -3.33
N TRP A 267 -3.11 20.85 -2.47
CA TRP A 267 -4.39 21.32 -1.94
C TRP A 267 -5.05 22.34 -2.86
N ASP A 268 -6.29 22.09 -3.26
CA ASP A 268 -7.13 23.09 -3.91
C ASP A 268 -8.14 23.66 -2.91
N PRO A 269 -8.01 24.93 -2.48
CA PRO A 269 -8.94 25.55 -1.54
C PRO A 269 -10.33 25.81 -2.13
N ARG A 270 -10.49 25.79 -3.46
CA ARG A 270 -11.79 25.98 -4.13
C ARG A 270 -12.68 24.76 -3.95
N ASP A 271 -12.08 23.58 -4.11
CA ASP A 271 -12.77 22.30 -4.02
C ASP A 271 -12.70 21.69 -2.61
N GLY A 272 -11.80 22.21 -1.76
CA GLY A 272 -11.55 21.65 -0.44
C GLY A 272 -10.96 20.23 -0.53
N PHE A 273 -10.16 19.96 -1.56
CA PHE A 273 -9.72 18.63 -1.93
C PHE A 273 -8.24 18.59 -2.32
N TYR A 274 -7.61 17.41 -2.19
CA TYR A 274 -6.22 17.21 -2.62
C TYR A 274 -6.14 16.49 -3.96
N TYR A 275 -5.27 16.97 -4.86
CA TYR A 275 -5.06 16.42 -6.19
C TYR A 275 -3.60 16.00 -6.39
N SER A 276 -3.40 14.94 -7.18
CA SER A 276 -2.09 14.64 -7.77
C SER A 276 -1.67 15.77 -8.72
N VAL A 277 -0.36 16.02 -8.81
CA VAL A 277 0.18 17.08 -9.67
C VAL A 277 1.08 16.51 -10.77
N ASP A 278 1.08 17.16 -11.93
CA ASP A 278 2.08 16.92 -12.98
C ASP A 278 3.31 17.80 -12.71
N LEU A 279 4.46 17.17 -12.56
CA LEU A 279 5.74 17.79 -12.23
C LEU A 279 6.48 18.28 -13.48
N ASN A 280 6.00 17.97 -14.70
CA ASN A 280 6.56 18.46 -15.96
C ASN A 280 5.97 19.81 -16.39
N LEU A 281 5.13 20.42 -15.56
CA LEU A 281 4.56 21.73 -15.87
C LEU A 281 5.61 22.83 -15.74
N ARG A 282 5.50 23.84 -16.61
CA ARG A 282 6.25 25.09 -16.45
C ARG A 282 5.83 25.77 -15.14
N PRO A 283 6.70 26.56 -14.50
CA PRO A 283 6.30 27.41 -13.39
C PRO A 283 5.07 28.25 -13.78
N VAL A 284 4.13 28.41 -12.84
CA VAL A 284 2.99 29.30 -13.06
C VAL A 284 3.52 30.73 -13.02
N GLU A 285 3.69 31.35 -14.18
CA GLU A 285 3.87 32.79 -14.30
C GLU A 285 2.51 33.45 -14.07
N LYS A 286 2.16 33.72 -12.81
CA LYS A 286 0.98 34.55 -12.51
C LYS A 286 1.36 36.00 -12.83
N PRO A 287 0.60 36.70 -13.70
CA PRO A 287 0.72 38.15 -13.79
C PRO A 287 0.46 38.73 -12.39
N ALA A 288 1.28 39.68 -11.96
CA ALA A 288 1.10 40.40 -10.69
C ALA A 288 -0.10 41.35 -10.82
N ILE A 289 -1.31 40.80 -10.87
CA ILE A 289 -2.56 41.54 -10.92
C ILE A 289 -3.45 41.10 -9.77
N ASP A 290 -3.90 42.08 -8.98
CA ASP A 290 -4.75 41.86 -7.81
C ASP A 290 -6.24 41.69 -8.19
N GLY A 291 -6.58 41.91 -9.46
CA GLY A 291 -7.94 41.82 -10.00
C GLY A 291 -7.98 42.00 -11.52
N LEU A 292 -9.10 41.59 -12.13
CA LEU A 292 -9.36 41.80 -13.56
C LEU A 292 -10.09 43.13 -13.73
N GLU A 293 -9.33 44.21 -13.93
CA GLU A 293 -9.91 45.54 -14.17
C GLU A 293 -10.23 45.73 -15.67
N PRO A 294 -11.40 46.30 -16.02
CA PRO A 294 -11.73 46.64 -17.40
C PRO A 294 -10.64 47.50 -18.06
N GLY A 295 -10.15 47.08 -19.24
CA GLY A 295 -9.13 47.81 -19.99
C GLY A 295 -7.66 47.48 -19.63
N GLN A 296 -7.42 46.61 -18.66
CA GLN A 296 -6.07 46.11 -18.34
C GLN A 296 -5.75 44.74 -18.98
N LEU A 297 -6.70 44.17 -19.72
CA LEU A 297 -6.57 42.86 -20.36
C LEU A 297 -6.12 43.02 -21.81
N PHE A 298 -4.82 43.24 -22.01
CA PHE A 298 -4.16 43.06 -23.30
C PHE A 298 -3.48 41.69 -23.28
N PHE A 299 -4.28 40.61 -23.37
CA PHE A 299 -3.72 39.27 -23.37
C PHE A 299 -2.99 38.98 -24.69
N HIS A 300 -1.75 38.48 -24.58
CA HIS A 300 -1.03 37.75 -25.62
C HIS A 300 -1.24 36.26 -25.42
#